data_AF-A0A4U9U367-F1
#
_entry.id   AF-A0A4U9U367-F1
#
_cell.length_a   1.000
_cell.length_b   1.000
_cell.length_c   1.000
_cell.angle_alpha   90.00
_cell.angle_beta   90.00
_cell.angle_gamma   90.00
#
_symmetry.space_group_name_H-M   'P 1'
#
loop_
_entity.id
_entity.type
_entity.pdbx_description
1 polymer ?
#
loop_
_entity_poly.entity_id
_entity_poly.type
_entity_poly.pdbx_seq_one_letter_code
_entity_poly.pdbx_strand_id
1 'polypeptide(L)'
;MEIKLTTGDAADAVDKVQSNEADLGIAGRPETLPTSVAFTQIGEIPLVLIAPALPCAVRTQAFAEQPDWANMPFILPEHGPSRKRIELWFRRQHITNPLIYATVGGMRRLFRWWH
;
A
#
# COMPACT_ATOMS: atom_id res chain seq x y z
N MET A 1 6.03 -32.15 -12.55
CA MET A 1 5.80 -30.68 -12.60
C MET A 1 6.66 -30.06 -11.53
N GLU A 2 7.46 -29.06 -11.89
CA GLU A 2 8.30 -28.30 -10.97
C GLU A 2 7.73 -26.89 -10.90
N ILE A 3 7.46 -26.38 -9.69
CA ILE A 3 6.92 -25.03 -9.50
C ILE A 3 8.07 -24.17 -8.97
N LYS A 4 8.47 -23.17 -9.75
CA LYS A 4 9.49 -22.19 -9.36
C LYS A 4 8.80 -20.94 -8.81
N LEU A 5 8.82 -20.78 -7.49
CA LEU A 5 8.27 -19.60 -6.83
C LEU A 5 9.35 -18.51 -6.72
N THR A 6 9.09 -17.33 -7.27
CA THR A 6 9.96 -16.16 -7.12
C THR A 6 9.21 -15.07 -6.36
N THR A 7 9.70 -14.66 -5.20
CA THR A 7 9.13 -13.56 -4.42
C THR A 7 9.83 -12.25 -4.78
N GLY A 8 9.12 -11.31 -5.41
CA GLY A 8 9.55 -9.93 -5.69
C GLY A 8 8.53 -8.90 -5.19
N ASP A 9 8.66 -7.64 -5.59
CA ASP A 9 7.58 -6.66 -5.35
C ASP A 9 6.34 -7.09 -6.16
N ALA A 10 5.17 -7.08 -5.52
CA ALA A 10 3.90 -7.37 -6.17
C ALA A 10 3.58 -6.33 -7.26
N ALA A 11 4.17 -5.14 -7.20
CA ALA A 11 4.08 -4.11 -8.22
C ALA A 11 4.66 -4.58 -9.58
N ASP A 12 5.74 -5.37 -9.56
CA ASP A 12 6.45 -5.79 -10.78
C ASP A 12 5.82 -7.06 -11.40
N ALA A 13 4.85 -7.68 -10.74
CA ALA A 13 4.35 -8.99 -11.18
C ALA A 13 3.61 -8.92 -12.52
N VAL A 14 2.94 -7.80 -12.81
CA VAL A 14 2.28 -7.60 -14.12
C VAL A 14 3.32 -7.49 -15.23
N ASP A 15 4.39 -6.72 -14.99
CA ASP A 15 5.46 -6.51 -15.95
C ASP A 15 6.18 -7.82 -16.27
N LYS A 16 6.43 -8.66 -15.25
CA LYS A 16 7.05 -9.99 -15.43
C LYS A 16 6.20 -10.97 -16.22
N VAL A 17 4.87 -10.93 -16.04
CA VAL A 17 3.97 -11.74 -16.87
C VAL A 17 3.95 -11.20 -18.30
N GLN A 18 3.96 -9.88 -18.47
CA GLN A 18 3.99 -9.25 -19.79
C GLN A 18 5.28 -9.55 -20.57
N SER A 19 6.43 -9.64 -19.89
CA SER A 19 7.74 -9.95 -20.50
C SER A 19 8.02 -11.44 -20.69
N ASN A 20 7.04 -12.32 -20.40
CA ASN A 20 7.21 -13.78 -20.37
C ASN A 20 8.29 -14.28 -19.39
N GLU A 21 8.65 -13.49 -18.38
CA GLU A 21 9.54 -13.92 -17.29
C GLU A 21 8.81 -14.79 -16.25
N ALA A 22 7.47 -14.74 -16.22
CA ALA A 22 6.62 -15.58 -15.39
C ALA A 22 5.33 -15.98 -16.12
N ASP A 23 4.87 -17.22 -15.91
CA ASP A 23 3.61 -17.71 -16.49
C ASP A 23 2.38 -17.15 -15.76
N LEU A 24 2.51 -16.87 -14.47
CA LEU A 24 1.45 -16.36 -13.60
C LEU A 24 2.02 -15.42 -12.54
N GLY A 25 1.31 -14.33 -12.25
CA GLY A 25 1.64 -13.37 -11.19
C GLY A 25 0.45 -13.13 -10.26
N ILE A 26 0.73 -12.95 -8.97
CA ILE A 26 -0.26 -12.49 -7.98
C ILE A 26 0.03 -11.02 -7.68
N ALA A 27 -0.90 -10.15 -8.04
CA ALA A 27 -0.80 -8.71 -7.80
C ALA A 27 -2.16 -8.09 -7.50
N GLY A 28 -2.13 -6.93 -6.85
CA GLY A 28 -3.29 -6.04 -6.87
C GLY A 28 -3.56 -5.56 -8.30
N ARG A 29 -4.84 -5.40 -8.66
CA ARG A 29 -5.21 -4.95 -10.00
C ARG A 29 -4.62 -3.55 -10.28
N PRO A 30 -3.83 -3.36 -11.35
CA PRO A 30 -3.33 -2.03 -11.72
C PRO A 30 -4.46 -1.15 -12.25
N GLU A 31 -4.28 0.17 -12.20
CA GLU A 31 -5.24 1.13 -12.78
C GLU A 31 -5.41 0.91 -14.29
N THR A 32 -4.30 0.62 -14.97
CA THR A 32 -4.25 0.27 -16.38
C THR A 32 -3.68 -1.14 -16.52
N LEU A 33 -4.47 -2.05 -17.09
CA LEU A 33 -4.03 -3.42 -17.38
C LEU A 33 -3.61 -3.51 -18.86
N PRO A 34 -2.41 -4.00 -19.18
CA PRO A 34 -2.01 -4.23 -20.57
C PRO A 34 -2.97 -5.20 -21.27
N THR A 35 -3.28 -4.95 -22.55
CA THR A 35 -4.18 -5.83 -23.34
C THR A 35 -3.63 -7.23 -23.54
N SER A 36 -2.31 -7.42 -23.40
CA SER A 36 -1.63 -8.70 -23.47
C SER A 36 -1.73 -9.53 -22.19
N VAL A 37 -2.35 -9.01 -21.12
CA VAL A 37 -2.44 -9.68 -19.81
C VAL A 37 -3.91 -9.84 -19.41
N ALA A 38 -4.31 -11.08 -19.10
CA ALA A 38 -5.61 -11.35 -18.49
C ALA A 38 -5.51 -11.22 -16.95
N PHE A 39 -6.54 -10.66 -16.32
CA PHE A 39 -6.61 -10.53 -14.86
C PHE A 39 -7.89 -11.17 -14.32
N THR A 40 -7.72 -12.10 -13.39
CA THR A 40 -8.82 -12.75 -12.66
C THR A 40 -8.76 -12.35 -11.20
N GLN A 41 -9.82 -11.71 -10.70
CA GLN A 41 -9.93 -11.35 -9.29
C GLN A 41 -10.22 -12.59 -8.45
N ILE A 42 -9.38 -12.83 -7.43
CA ILE A 42 -9.53 -13.95 -6.48
C ILE A 42 -9.94 -13.50 -5.08
N GLY A 43 -9.90 -12.19 -4.82
CA GLY A 43 -10.24 -11.60 -3.53
C GLY A 43 -9.99 -10.10 -3.50
N GLU A 44 -10.42 -9.46 -2.42
CA GLU A 44 -10.20 -8.04 -2.15
C GLU A 44 -9.43 -7.86 -0.85
N ILE A 45 -8.51 -6.90 -0.84
CA ILE A 45 -7.76 -6.54 0.35
C ILE A 45 -8.05 -5.07 0.67
N PRO A 46 -8.71 -4.78 1.81
CA PRO A 46 -8.98 -3.41 2.19
C PRO A 46 -7.67 -2.70 2.52
N LEU A 47 -7.57 -1.43 2.12
CA LEU A 47 -6.53 -0.56 2.64
C LEU A 47 -7.00 -0.05 4.00
N VAL A 48 -6.27 -0.37 5.06
CA VAL A 48 -6.59 0.04 6.42
C VAL A 48 -5.55 1.04 6.93
N LEU A 49 -6.01 2.01 7.71
CA LEU A 49 -5.14 2.88 8.49
C LEU A 49 -4.88 2.23 9.84
N ILE A 50 -3.64 2.25 10.30
CA ILE A 50 -3.23 1.63 11.55
C ILE A 50 -2.67 2.76 12.44
N ALA A 51 -3.27 2.97 13.63
CA ALA A 51 -2.80 3.95 14.65
C ALA A 51 -2.10 3.28 15.88
N PRO A 52 -0.97 3.83 16.41
CA PRO A 52 -0.03 3.13 17.29
C PRO A 52 -0.66 2.30 18.42
N ALA A 53 -0.10 1.13 18.70
CA ALA A 53 -0.60 0.27 19.78
C ALA A 53 -0.36 0.88 21.17
N LEU A 54 0.81 1.49 21.37
CA LEU A 54 1.16 2.15 22.62
C LEU A 54 0.45 3.49 22.79
N PRO A 55 0.08 3.89 24.02
CA PRO A 55 -0.46 5.21 24.28
C PRO A 55 0.54 6.31 23.85
N CYS A 56 0.11 7.15 22.92
CA CYS A 56 0.88 8.31 22.46
C CYS A 56 -0.08 9.37 21.89
N ALA A 57 0.43 10.58 21.65
CA ALA A 57 -0.36 11.68 21.11
C ALA A 57 -1.05 11.32 19.78
N VAL A 58 -0.33 10.64 18.87
CA VAL A 58 -0.86 10.22 17.57
C VAL A 58 -2.03 9.25 17.73
N ARG A 59 -1.93 8.30 18.66
CA ARG A 59 -3.02 7.37 18.97
C ARG A 59 -4.24 8.15 19.47
N THR A 60 -4.07 9.03 20.46
CA THR A 60 -5.18 9.81 21.01
C THR A 60 -5.87 10.66 19.93
N GLN A 61 -5.10 11.29 19.04
CA GLN A 61 -5.66 12.09 17.94
C GLN A 61 -6.39 11.23 16.90
N ALA A 62 -5.84 10.07 16.54
CA ALA A 62 -6.44 9.17 15.55
C ALA A 62 -7.78 8.56 15.99
N PHE A 63 -8.00 8.45 17.31
CA PHE A 63 -9.24 7.94 17.89
C PHE A 63 -10.16 9.05 18.42
N ALA A 64 -9.87 10.33 18.14
CA ALA A 64 -10.80 11.41 18.42
C ALA A 64 -12.07 11.28 17.57
N GLU A 65 -13.18 11.90 18.00
CA GLU A 65 -14.44 11.89 17.25
C GLU A 65 -14.28 12.52 15.85
N GLN A 66 -13.43 13.54 15.75
CA GLN A 66 -13.04 14.19 14.50
C GLN A 66 -11.52 14.34 14.46
N PRO A 67 -10.79 13.34 13.95
CA PRO A 67 -9.34 13.41 13.83
C PRO A 67 -8.91 14.49 12.84
N ASP A 68 -7.96 15.32 13.24
CA ASP A 68 -7.31 16.26 12.33
C ASP A 68 -6.22 15.53 11.52
N TRP A 69 -6.66 14.93 10.42
CA TRP A 69 -5.78 14.20 9.51
C TRP A 69 -4.75 15.09 8.80
N ALA A 70 -4.93 16.41 8.74
CA ALA A 70 -3.97 17.29 8.07
C ALA A 70 -2.69 17.46 8.89
N ASN A 71 -2.83 17.51 10.23
CA ASN A 71 -1.72 17.68 11.16
C ASN A 71 -1.18 16.37 11.74
N MET A 72 -1.74 15.23 11.34
CA MET A 72 -1.31 13.91 11.81
C MET A 72 -0.04 13.43 11.07
N PRO A 73 1.00 12.95 11.77
CA PRO A 73 2.15 12.36 11.12
C PRO A 73 1.83 10.98 10.52
N PHE A 74 2.06 10.81 9.23
CA PHE A 74 1.89 9.55 8.50
C PHE A 74 3.23 8.86 8.22
N ILE A 75 3.20 7.53 8.23
CA ILE A 75 4.24 6.67 7.66
C ILE A 75 3.68 6.10 6.36
N LEU A 76 4.37 6.32 5.25
CA LEU A 76 3.91 5.91 3.92
C LEU A 76 4.80 4.84 3.31
N PRO A 77 4.25 3.95 2.46
CA PRO A 77 5.08 3.17 1.57
C PRO A 77 5.83 4.08 0.58
N GLU A 78 7.02 3.65 0.18
CA GLU A 78 7.88 4.41 -0.75
C GLU A 78 7.29 4.50 -2.15
N HIS A 79 6.77 3.39 -2.65
CA HIS A 79 6.20 3.26 -3.98
C HIS A 79 5.11 2.20 -4.01
N GLY A 80 4.59 1.95 -5.21
CA GLY A 80 3.64 0.87 -5.48
C GLY A 80 2.15 1.26 -5.33
N PRO A 81 1.24 0.29 -5.55
CA PRO A 81 -0.20 0.55 -5.61
C PRO A 81 -0.77 1.14 -4.31
N SER A 82 -0.26 0.70 -3.15
CA SER A 82 -0.70 1.22 -1.85
C SER A 82 -0.39 2.70 -1.69
N ARG A 83 0.77 3.18 -2.18
CA ARG A 83 1.15 4.59 -2.14
C ARG A 83 0.15 5.45 -2.91
N LYS A 84 -0.18 5.07 -4.14
CA LYS A 84 -1.17 5.77 -4.97
C LYS A 84 -2.56 5.80 -4.31
N ARG A 85 -3.01 4.67 -3.73
CA ARG A 85 -4.30 4.62 -3.01
C ARG A 85 -4.35 5.56 -1.82
N ILE A 86 -3.25 5.70 -1.07
CA ILE A 86 -3.16 6.65 0.05
C ILE A 86 -3.20 8.10 -0.46
N GLU A 87 -2.51 8.42 -1.54
CA GLU A 87 -2.56 9.75 -2.16
C GLU A 87 -3.96 10.13 -2.64
N LEU A 88 -4.70 9.17 -3.23
CA LEU A 88 -6.10 9.36 -3.58
C LEU A 88 -6.98 9.58 -2.34
N TRP A 89 -6.71 8.89 -1.25
CA TRP A 89 -7.42 9.10 0.02
C TRP A 89 -7.17 10.50 0.57
N PHE A 90 -5.93 11.01 0.58
CA PHE A 90 -5.64 12.40 0.99
C PHE A 90 -6.43 13.43 0.19
N ARG A 91 -6.47 13.26 -1.14
CA ARG A 91 -7.26 14.14 -2.02
C ARG A 91 -8.75 14.13 -1.68
N ARG A 92 -9.32 12.95 -1.41
CA ARG A 92 -10.73 12.79 -1.01
C ARG A 92 -11.04 13.42 0.35
N GLN A 93 -10.06 13.45 1.25
CA GLN A 93 -10.17 14.11 2.56
C GLN A 93 -9.80 15.60 2.50
N HIS A 94 -9.55 16.17 1.32
CA HIS A 94 -9.10 17.56 1.14
C HIS A 94 -7.79 17.89 1.88
N ILE A 95 -6.93 16.88 2.09
CA ILE A 95 -5.61 17.05 2.71
C ILE A 95 -4.60 17.36 1.60
N THR A 96 -4.20 18.63 1.51
CA THR A 96 -3.25 19.10 0.48
C THR A 96 -1.79 18.94 0.89
N ASN A 97 -1.47 18.99 2.17
CA ASN A 97 -0.11 18.90 2.68
C ASN A 97 -0.03 17.95 3.90
N PRO A 98 -0.10 16.63 3.69
CA PRO A 98 -0.02 15.67 4.79
C PRO A 98 1.37 15.71 5.44
N LEU A 99 1.42 15.62 6.77
CA LEU A 99 2.68 15.52 7.51
C LEU A 99 3.26 14.11 7.34
N ILE A 100 4.30 13.95 6.51
CA ILE A 100 4.96 12.66 6.29
C ILE A 100 6.16 12.54 7.23
N TYR A 101 6.08 11.67 8.23
CA TYR A 101 7.16 11.41 9.19
C TYR A 101 8.23 10.50 8.60
N ALA A 102 7.82 9.43 7.91
CA ALA A 102 8.74 8.46 7.33
C ALA A 102 8.15 7.78 6.08
N THR A 103 9.05 7.26 5.25
CA THR A 103 8.72 6.47 4.07
C THR A 103 9.41 5.11 4.12
N VAL A 104 8.72 4.02 3.81
CA VAL A 104 9.22 2.64 3.96
C VAL A 104 9.03 1.82 2.68
N GLY A 105 10.11 1.31 2.10
CA GLY A 105 10.11 0.43 0.92
C GLY A 105 9.68 -1.03 1.18
N GLY A 106 8.85 -1.32 2.19
CA GLY A 106 8.36 -2.69 2.40
C GLY A 106 7.48 -2.90 3.63
N MET A 107 6.48 -3.78 3.50
CA MET A 107 5.48 -4.07 4.54
C MET A 107 6.12 -4.50 5.88
N ARG A 108 7.16 -5.35 5.83
CA ARG A 108 7.87 -5.82 7.03
C ARG A 108 8.56 -4.68 7.81
N ARG A 109 8.98 -3.62 7.11
CA ARG A 109 9.58 -2.43 7.76
C ARG A 109 8.50 -1.60 8.44
N LEU A 110 7.32 -1.45 7.84
CA LEU A 110 6.17 -0.78 8.46
C LEU A 110 5.78 -1.45 9.79
N PHE A 111 5.70 -2.79 9.81
CA PHE A 111 5.41 -3.55 11.04
C PHE A 111 6.49 -3.38 12.12
N ARG A 112 7.76 -3.18 11.75
CA ARG A 112 8.85 -3.00 12.73
C ARG A 112 8.88 -1.60 13.33
N TRP A 113 8.36 -0.58 12.64
CA TRP A 113 8.17 0.75 13.21
C TRP A 113 7.00 0.82 14.20
N TRP A 114 6.22 -0.24 14.28
CA TRP A 114 5.04 -0.31 15.12
C TRP A 114 5.28 -0.87 16.53
N HIS A 115 6.21 -1.81 16.63
CA HIS A 115 6.64 -2.44 17.88
C HIS A 115 7.72 -1.60 18.55
#